data_AF-A0A2S5LGQ1-F1
#
_entry.id   AF-A0A2S5LGQ1-F1
#
_cell.length_a   1.000
_cell.length_b   1.000
_cell.length_c   1.000
_cell.angle_alpha   90.00
_cell.angle_beta   90.00
_cell.angle_gamma   90.00
#
_symmetry.space_group_name_H-M   'P 1'
#
loop_
_entity.id
_entity.type
_entity.pdbx_description
1 polymer ?
#
loop_
_entity_poly.entity_id
_entity_poly.type
_entity_poly.pdbx_seq_one_letter_code
_entity_poly.pdbx_strand_id
1 'polypeptide(L)'
;MGDRLALALESPKARNIAQSDRRQGTLKSKGRAAALGLLLAALLSGCAVGPDFVAPEAPLGAGYAAGKPANITQSAPIAGGGAQKLVPGRD
;
A
#
# COMPACT_ATOMS: atom_id res chain seq x y z
N MET A 1 42.33 47.77 44.82
CA MET A 1 41.24 48.41 44.04
C MET A 1 41.62 48.28 42.57
N GLY A 2 41.43 47.17 41.88
CA GLY A 2 40.31 46.23 41.92
C GLY A 2 39.66 46.27 40.53
N ASP A 3 40.06 45.34 39.68
CA ASP A 3 39.32 44.80 38.53
C ASP A 3 38.81 45.76 37.44
N ARG A 4 39.74 46.23 36.59
CA ARG A 4 39.38 46.77 35.26
C ARG A 4 39.67 45.82 34.08
N LEU A 5 40.04 44.56 34.38
CA LEU A 5 40.38 43.55 33.36
C LEU A 5 39.22 42.65 32.92
N ALA A 6 38.02 42.78 33.49
CA ALA A 6 36.93 41.83 33.27
C ALA A 6 35.94 42.18 32.14
N LEU A 7 36.06 43.32 31.44
CA LEU A 7 35.03 43.77 30.49
C LEU A 7 35.32 43.52 29.00
N ALA A 8 36.35 42.71 28.68
CA ALA A 8 36.80 42.52 27.29
C ALA A 8 36.46 41.15 26.66
N LEU A 9 35.72 40.25 27.32
CA LEU A 9 35.51 38.87 26.81
C LEU A 9 34.05 38.47 26.50
N GLU A 10 33.14 39.42 26.36
CA GLU A 10 31.88 39.14 25.64
C GLU A 10 31.89 39.78 24.26
N SER A 11 32.90 39.42 23.47
CA SER A 11 32.88 39.72 22.03
C SER A 11 31.61 39.15 21.39
N PRO A 12 30.83 39.94 20.64
CA PRO A 12 29.63 39.46 19.95
C PRO A 12 29.95 38.30 19.00
N LYS A 13 31.20 38.18 18.54
CA LYS A 13 31.68 37.07 17.72
C LYS A 13 31.62 35.71 18.44
N ALA A 14 31.99 35.63 19.73
CA ALA A 14 31.97 34.39 20.51
C ALA A 14 30.53 33.91 20.76
N ARG A 15 29.60 34.84 21.01
CA ARG A 15 28.17 34.58 21.16
C ARG A 15 27.55 34.04 19.87
N ASN A 16 27.96 34.57 18.72
CA ASN A 16 27.48 34.11 17.41
C ASN A 16 27.98 32.72 17.02
N ILE A 17 29.23 32.36 17.36
CA ILE A 17 29.78 31.02 17.07
C ILE A 17 29.07 29.94 17.89
N ALA A 18 28.87 30.17 19.19
CA ALA A 18 28.12 29.25 20.06
C ALA A 18 26.64 29.12 19.65
N GLN A 19 26.03 30.21 19.17
CA GLN A 19 24.64 30.20 18.69
C GLN A 19 24.50 29.53 17.30
N SER A 20 25.50 29.66 16.43
CA SER A 20 25.58 28.95 15.15
C SER A 20 25.59 27.44 15.37
N ASP A 21 26.42 26.97 16.31
CA ASP A 21 26.54 25.55 16.62
C ASP A 21 25.23 24.98 17.19
N ARG A 22 24.56 25.74 18.08
CA ARG A 22 23.27 25.37 18.66
C ARG A 22 22.14 25.35 17.62
N ARG A 23 22.16 26.23 16.61
CA ARG A 23 21.20 26.23 15.49
C ARG A 23 21.43 25.05 14.55
N GLN A 24 22.69 24.70 14.27
CA GLN A 24 23.06 23.60 13.38
C GLN A 24 22.64 22.21 13.91
N GLY A 25 22.69 22.00 15.24
CA GLY A 25 22.28 20.74 15.87
C GLY A 25 20.80 20.38 15.68
N THR A 26 19.92 21.36 15.48
CA THR A 26 18.47 21.14 15.31
C THR A 26 18.01 20.96 13.85
N LEU A 27 18.77 21.49 12.89
CA LEU A 27 18.47 21.36 11.46
C LEU A 27 18.86 19.98 10.92
N LYS A 28 19.93 19.39 11.48
CA LYS A 28 20.48 18.10 11.03
C LYS A 28 19.61 16.90 11.40
N SER A 29 18.84 16.97 12.48
CA SER A 29 17.90 15.93 12.92
C SER A 29 16.55 16.02 12.20
N LYS A 30 16.02 17.24 12.01
CA LYS A 30 14.75 17.48 11.29
C LYS A 30 14.82 17.08 9.82
N GLY A 31 15.95 17.31 9.15
CA GLY A 31 16.12 16.92 7.75
C GLY A 31 16.09 15.41 7.51
N ARG A 32 16.62 14.61 8.45
CA ARG A 32 16.57 13.15 8.38
C ARG A 32 15.18 12.59 8.60
N ALA A 33 14.44 13.14 9.57
CA ALA A 33 13.05 12.76 9.81
C ALA A 33 12.16 13.11 8.60
N ALA A 34 12.34 14.28 8.00
CA ALA A 34 11.62 14.68 6.79
C ALA A 34 11.98 13.78 5.59
N ALA A 35 13.26 13.47 5.39
CA ALA A 35 13.70 12.58 4.32
C ALA A 35 13.16 11.16 4.48
N LEU A 36 13.18 10.61 5.71
CA LEU A 36 12.57 9.31 6.02
C LEU A 36 11.06 9.32 5.79
N GLY A 37 10.36 10.40 6.18
CA GLY A 37 8.93 10.56 5.94
C GLY A 37 8.58 10.56 4.44
N LEU A 38 9.35 11.29 3.63
CA LEU A 38 9.20 11.30 2.17
C LEU A 38 9.47 9.93 1.55
N LEU A 39 10.53 9.24 2.01
CA LEU A 39 10.88 7.91 1.53
C LEU A 39 9.76 6.89 1.85
N LEU A 40 9.23 6.92 3.07
CA LEU A 40 8.12 6.06 3.49
C LEU A 40 6.84 6.35 2.71
N ALA A 41 6.51 7.62 2.47
CA ALA A 41 5.36 8.01 1.65
C ALA A 41 5.50 7.51 0.20
N ALA A 42 6.69 7.60 -0.38
CA ALA A 42 6.97 7.07 -1.72
C ALA A 42 6.81 5.55 -1.78
N LEU A 43 7.36 4.81 -0.81
CA LEU A 43 7.22 3.35 -0.73
C LEU A 43 5.76 2.90 -0.55
N LEU A 44 4.97 3.60 0.26
CA LEU A 44 3.55 3.28 0.48
C LEU A 44 2.66 3.65 -0.72
N SER A 45 3.04 4.65 -1.51
CA SER A 45 2.27 5.07 -2.70
C SER A 45 2.29 4.05 -3.84
N GLY A 46 3.19 3.05 -3.80
CA GLY A 46 3.31 2.02 -4.83
C GLY A 46 2.25 0.91 -4.76
N CYS A 47 1.59 0.70 -3.62
CA CYS A 47 0.68 -0.44 -3.45
C CYS A 47 -0.70 -0.30 -4.13
N ALA A 48 -1.00 0.86 -4.74
CA ALA A 48 -2.29 1.13 -5.37
C ALA A 48 -2.21 1.54 -6.85
N VAL A 49 -1.02 1.59 -7.46
CA VAL A 49 -0.86 1.94 -8.89
C VAL A 49 -0.90 0.67 -9.73
N GLY A 50 -2.07 0.05 -9.78
CA GLY A 50 -2.40 -0.91 -10.84
C GLY A 50 -2.91 -0.16 -12.08
N PRO A 51 -2.83 -0.74 -13.28
CA PRO A 51 -3.59 -0.23 -14.42
C PRO A 51 -5.09 -0.24 -14.07
N ASP A 52 -5.87 0.62 -14.72
CA ASP A 52 -7.32 0.58 -14.57
C ASP A 52 -7.82 -0.82 -14.89
N PHE A 53 -8.39 -1.51 -13.89
CA PHE A 53 -8.96 -2.82 -14.10
C PHE A 53 -10.28 -2.65 -14.84
N VAL A 54 -10.32 -3.11 -16.10
CA VAL A 54 -11.54 -3.15 -16.90
C VAL A 54 -12.02 -4.59 -16.94
N ALA A 55 -13.29 -4.79 -16.59
CA ALA A 55 -13.91 -6.10 -16.72
C ALA A 55 -13.89 -6.52 -18.21
N PRO A 56 -13.40 -7.73 -18.54
CA PRO A 56 -13.45 -8.21 -19.91
C PRO A 56 -14.91 -8.43 -20.33
N GLU A 57 -15.12 -8.48 -21.65
CA GLU A 57 -16.40 -8.93 -22.19
C GLU A 57 -16.72 -10.34 -21.69
N ALA A 58 -18.00 -10.61 -21.43
CA ALA A 58 -18.42 -11.92 -20.96
C ALA A 58 -18.04 -12.99 -21.99
N PRO A 59 -17.50 -14.15 -21.57
CA PRO A 59 -17.17 -15.23 -22.49
C PRO A 59 -18.43 -15.76 -23.18
N LEU A 60 -18.26 -16.28 -24.39
CA LEU A 60 -19.35 -16.97 -25.10
C LEU A 60 -19.89 -18.12 -24.23
N GLY A 61 -21.18 -18.06 -23.91
CA GLY A 61 -21.81 -19.05 -23.03
C GLY A 61 -21.59 -18.79 -21.53
N ALA A 62 -21.45 -17.54 -21.07
CA ALA A 62 -21.32 -17.14 -19.66
C ALA A 62 -22.48 -17.53 -18.71
N GLY A 63 -23.36 -18.46 -19.11
CA GLY A 63 -24.37 -19.09 -18.25
C GLY A 63 -23.93 -20.47 -17.77
N TYR A 64 -24.69 -21.05 -16.85
CA TYR A 64 -24.40 -22.39 -16.31
C TYR A 64 -24.57 -23.53 -17.33
N ALA A 65 -25.28 -23.29 -18.44
CA ALA A 65 -25.41 -24.23 -19.55
C ALA A 65 -25.75 -23.48 -20.85
N ALA A 66 -25.21 -23.96 -21.97
CA ALA A 66 -25.66 -23.56 -23.29
C ALA A 66 -26.89 -24.39 -23.70
N GLY A 67 -28.03 -23.74 -23.92
CA GLY A 67 -29.25 -24.41 -24.36
C GLY A 67 -30.00 -25.18 -23.26
N LYS A 68 -30.94 -26.04 -23.67
CA LYS A 68 -31.76 -26.82 -22.74
C LYS A 68 -30.92 -27.96 -22.15
N PRO A 69 -30.87 -28.15 -20.82
CA PRO A 69 -30.13 -29.27 -20.23
C PRO A 69 -30.70 -30.61 -20.70
N ALA A 70 -29.82 -31.60 -20.83
CA ALA A 70 -30.24 -32.95 -21.17
C ALA A 70 -31.21 -33.50 -20.11
N ASN A 71 -32.25 -34.22 -20.54
CA ASN A 71 -33.19 -34.87 -19.61
C ASN A 71 -32.61 -36.13 -18.94
N ILE A 72 -31.35 -36.47 -19.23
CA ILE A 72 -30.62 -37.59 -18.64
C ILE A 72 -29.27 -37.06 -18.14
N THR A 73 -28.90 -37.37 -16.90
CA THR A 73 -27.58 -37.02 -16.36
C THR A 73 -26.50 -37.95 -16.89
N GLN A 74 -25.24 -37.53 -16.80
CA GLN A 74 -24.14 -38.48 -16.96
C GLN A 74 -24.17 -39.56 -15.88
N SER A 75 -23.59 -40.72 -16.21
CA SER A 75 -23.41 -41.87 -15.31
C SER A 75 -21.93 -42.19 -15.15
N ALA A 76 -21.55 -42.75 -14.01
CA ALA A 76 -20.23 -43.32 -13.79
C ALA A 76 -20.33 -44.87 -13.77
N PRO A 77 -19.35 -45.60 -14.31
CA PRO A 77 -19.36 -47.07 -14.35
C PRO A 77 -18.95 -47.68 -12.99
N ILE A 78 -19.63 -47.26 -11.92
CA ILE A 78 -19.45 -47.73 -10.55
C ILE A 78 -20.80 -48.16 -9.97
N ALA A 79 -20.78 -48.99 -8.93
CA ALA A 79 -21.99 -49.34 -8.20
C ALA A 79 -22.68 -48.06 -7.67
N GLY A 80 -23.95 -47.88 -8.02
CA GLY A 80 -24.73 -46.68 -7.68
C GLY A 80 -24.53 -45.47 -8.61
N GLY A 81 -23.65 -45.55 -9.61
CA GLY A 81 -23.36 -44.44 -10.55
C GLY A 81 -24.35 -44.28 -11.71
N GLY A 82 -25.59 -44.78 -11.58
CA GLY A 82 -26.59 -44.74 -12.65
C GLY A 82 -27.05 -43.32 -13.01
N ALA A 83 -27.43 -43.12 -14.27
CA ALA A 83 -27.97 -41.86 -14.74
C ALA A 83 -29.39 -41.60 -14.19
N GLN A 84 -29.73 -40.34 -13.95
CA GLN A 84 -31.06 -39.90 -13.52
C GLN A 84 -31.83 -39.31 -14.70
N LYS A 85 -33.16 -39.46 -14.68
CA LYS A 85 -34.06 -38.85 -15.67
C LYS A 85 -34.73 -37.61 -15.09
N LEU A 86 -34.47 -36.45 -15.67
CA LEU A 86 -35.12 -35.20 -15.34
C LEU A 86 -36.44 -35.09 -16.11
N VAL A 87 -37.52 -34.82 -15.39
CA VAL A 87 -38.85 -34.59 -15.98
C VAL A 87 -39.16 -33.09 -15.83
N PRO A 88 -39.35 -32.34 -16.93
CA PRO A 88 -39.66 -30.91 -16.85
C PRO A 88 -40.91 -30.63 -16.01
N GLY A 89 -40.89 -29.56 -15.19
CA GLY A 89 -42.00 -29.15 -14.34
C GLY A 89 -42.20 -30.01 -13.09
N ARG A 90 -41.15 -30.71 -12.66
CA ARG A 90 -41.10 -31.47 -11.39
C ARG A 90 -40.01 -30.94 -10.45
N ASP A 91 -39.61 -29.70 -10.65
CA ASP A 91 -38.78 -28.91 -9.74
C ASP A 91 -39.50 -28.55 -8.43
#